data_AF-A0A7S4L9H0-F1
#
_entry.id   AF-A0A7S4L9H0-F1
#
_cell.length_a   1.000
_cell.length_b   1.000
_cell.length_c   1.000
_cell.angle_alpha   90.00
_cell.angle_beta   90.00
_cell.angle_gamma   90.00
#
_symmetry.space_group_name_H-M   'P 1'
#
loop_
_entity.id
_entity.type
_entity.pdbx_description
1 polymer ?
#
loop_
_entity_poly.entity_id
_entity_poly.type
_entity_poly.pdbx_seq_one_letter_code
_entity_poly.pdbx_strand_id
1 'polypeptide(L)'
;NLELRYRKKEGKGGDATAPKHGKEDEKNDPHVGGNTWAGGTGGRDTAGLGGKGGPYRLDKGHKIHQISDEEKKRISKDVEDEARAMGQRELKLRLKDIQMSEYDNKAYHSYLDC
;
A
#
# COMPACT_ATOMS: atom_id res chain seq x y z
N ASN A 1 5.81 -23.75 37.11
CA ASN A 1 6.07 -22.54 36.30
C ASN A 1 5.90 -22.87 34.84
N LEU A 2 4.67 -22.70 34.33
CA LEU A 2 4.33 -23.00 32.95
C LEU A 2 4.51 -21.71 32.13
N GLU A 3 5.66 -21.53 31.50
CA GLU A 3 5.83 -20.46 30.52
C GLU A 3 4.96 -20.76 29.29
N LEU A 4 3.82 -20.08 29.21
CA LEU A 4 3.04 -19.96 27.99
C LEU A 4 3.88 -19.19 26.96
N ARG A 5 4.69 -19.92 26.18
CA ARG A 5 5.25 -19.41 24.94
C ARG A 5 4.09 -19.03 24.03
N TYR A 6 3.74 -17.75 24.00
CA TYR A 6 2.85 -17.17 23.00
C TYR A 6 3.47 -17.43 21.62
N ARG A 7 3.07 -18.54 20.99
CA ARG A 7 3.29 -18.75 19.57
C ARG A 7 2.39 -17.73 18.88
N LYS A 8 2.92 -16.53 18.64
CA LYS A 8 2.26 -15.47 17.88
C LYS A 8 1.79 -16.11 16.59
N LYS A 9 0.47 -16.26 16.43
CA LYS A 9 -0.11 -16.75 15.17
C LYS A 9 0.43 -15.80 14.10
N GLU A 10 1.31 -16.30 13.24
CA GLU A 10 1.72 -15.60 12.04
C GLU A 10 0.44 -15.14 11.36
N GLY A 11 0.25 -13.83 11.27
CA GLY A 11 -0.84 -13.28 10.48
C GLY A 11 -0.74 -13.92 9.10
N LYS A 12 -1.88 -14.32 8.53
CA LYS A 12 -1.98 -14.98 7.22
C LYS A 12 -1.33 -14.21 6.04
N GLY A 13 -0.63 -13.10 6.28
CA GLY A 13 0.11 -12.34 5.30
C GLY A 13 1.61 -12.54 5.49
N GLY A 14 2.21 -13.35 4.61
CA GLY A 14 3.67 -13.46 4.48
C GLY A 14 4.34 -12.09 4.32
N ASP A 15 5.66 -12.07 4.39
CA ASP A 15 6.41 -10.81 4.34
C ASP A 15 6.27 -10.10 3.00
N ALA A 16 6.35 -8.77 3.07
CA ALA A 16 6.40 -7.93 1.89
C ALA A 16 7.77 -8.14 1.22
N THR A 17 7.77 -8.43 -0.08
CA THR A 17 8.98 -8.76 -0.84
C THR A 17 9.34 -7.73 -1.89
N ALA A 18 8.34 -7.18 -2.60
CA ALA A 18 8.57 -6.23 -3.68
C ALA A 18 7.24 -5.53 -4.05
N PRO A 19 7.21 -4.19 -4.06
CA PRO A 19 6.01 -3.43 -4.38
C PRO A 19 5.59 -3.59 -5.84
N LYS A 20 4.29 -3.57 -6.11
CA LYS A 20 3.70 -3.62 -7.45
C LYS A 20 2.32 -2.98 -7.49
N HIS A 21 1.85 -2.69 -8.69
CA HIS A 21 0.47 -2.24 -8.91
C HIS A 21 -0.56 -3.34 -8.57
N GLY A 22 -0.37 -4.55 -9.12
CA GLY A 22 -1.33 -5.64 -9.02
C GLY A 22 -2.01 -5.95 -10.35
N LYS A 23 -2.90 -6.93 -10.35
CA LYS A 23 -3.80 -7.23 -11.47
C LYS A 23 -5.09 -6.43 -11.30
N GLU A 24 -5.64 -5.94 -12.41
CA GLU A 24 -6.95 -5.31 -12.41
C GLU A 24 -8.05 -6.37 -12.47
N ASP A 25 -9.07 -6.20 -11.65
CA ASP A 25 -10.28 -7.01 -11.66
C ASP A 25 -11.38 -6.28 -12.43
N GLU A 26 -11.76 -6.83 -13.59
CA GLU A 26 -12.82 -6.27 -14.44
C GLU A 26 -14.17 -6.22 -13.73
N LYS A 27 -14.43 -7.12 -12.77
CA LYS A 27 -15.68 -7.14 -12.00
C LYS A 27 -15.66 -6.20 -10.79
N ASN A 28 -14.49 -5.67 -10.46
CA ASN A 28 -14.26 -4.88 -9.26
C ASN A 28 -14.78 -5.59 -7.99
N ASP A 29 -14.58 -6.91 -7.88
CA ASP A 29 -15.02 -7.66 -6.70
C ASP A 29 -14.19 -7.25 -5.46
N PRO A 30 -14.75 -7.32 -4.24
CA PRO A 30 -14.03 -6.95 -3.04
C PRO A 30 -12.94 -7.96 -2.69
N HIS A 31 -11.67 -7.51 -2.66
CA HIS A 31 -10.52 -8.34 -2.30
C HIS A 31 -9.94 -7.94 -0.94
N VAL A 32 -9.79 -8.92 -0.05
CA VAL A 32 -9.26 -8.73 1.31
C VAL A 32 -8.04 -9.63 1.54
N GLY A 33 -6.91 -9.04 1.89
CA GLY A 33 -5.63 -9.73 2.02
C GLY A 33 -4.98 -10.04 0.67
N GLY A 34 -4.02 -10.96 0.68
CA GLY A 34 -3.33 -11.42 -0.54
C GLY A 34 -2.40 -10.37 -1.15
N ASN A 35 -1.94 -10.63 -2.38
CA ASN A 35 -0.99 -9.79 -3.13
C ASN A 35 -1.25 -9.80 -4.65
N THR A 36 -2.49 -10.08 -5.06
CA THR A 36 -2.84 -10.26 -6.48
C THR A 36 -3.49 -9.03 -7.06
N TRP A 37 -4.49 -8.47 -6.38
CA TRP A 37 -5.41 -7.50 -6.96
C TRP A 37 -5.06 -6.07 -6.59
N ALA A 38 -5.02 -5.21 -7.61
CA ALA A 38 -4.86 -3.77 -7.47
C ALA A 38 -6.12 -3.20 -6.78
N GLY A 39 -5.92 -2.47 -5.69
CA GLY A 39 -7.01 -1.88 -4.90
C GLY A 39 -7.66 -2.81 -3.89
N GLY A 40 -7.08 -4.01 -3.66
CA GLY A 40 -7.44 -4.85 -2.52
C GLY A 40 -7.13 -4.17 -1.18
N THR A 41 -7.76 -4.66 -0.11
CA THR A 41 -7.60 -4.10 1.25
C THR A 41 -6.91 -5.08 2.19
N GLY A 42 -6.06 -4.58 3.10
CA GLY A 42 -5.37 -5.44 4.09
C GLY A 42 -4.36 -6.43 3.50
N GLY A 43 -3.97 -6.23 2.23
CA GLY A 43 -3.03 -7.09 1.50
C GLY A 43 -1.57 -6.78 1.78
N ARG A 44 -0.70 -7.30 0.91
CA ARG A 44 0.74 -7.04 0.93
C ARG A 44 1.26 -6.73 -0.48
N ASP A 45 2.34 -5.95 -0.56
CA ASP A 45 3.13 -5.69 -1.76
C ASP A 45 2.39 -5.00 -2.92
N THR A 46 1.08 -4.85 -2.83
CA THR A 46 0.21 -4.50 -3.95
C THR A 46 -0.46 -3.17 -3.65
N ALA A 47 -0.58 -2.30 -4.65
CA ALA A 47 -1.24 -1.02 -4.49
C ALA A 47 -2.67 -1.22 -3.97
N GLY A 48 -3.03 -0.51 -2.90
CA GLY A 48 -4.27 -0.79 -2.17
C GLY A 48 -4.34 -0.02 -0.87
N LEU A 49 -5.25 -0.41 0.02
CA LEU A 49 -5.49 0.27 1.30
C LEU A 49 -5.30 -0.67 2.50
N GLY A 50 -4.69 -0.15 3.56
CA GLY A 50 -4.59 -0.83 4.86
C GLY A 50 -3.73 -2.09 4.92
N GLY A 51 -2.98 -2.37 3.86
CA GLY A 51 -1.97 -3.43 3.78
C GLY A 51 -0.55 -2.96 4.15
N LYS A 52 0.44 -3.83 3.89
CA LYS A 52 1.88 -3.55 4.06
C LYS A 52 2.64 -3.57 2.73
N GLY A 53 3.66 -2.73 2.57
CA GLY A 53 4.61 -2.81 1.45
C GLY A 53 4.07 -2.48 0.05
N GLY A 54 2.83 -2.01 -0.08
CA GLY A 54 2.30 -1.51 -1.35
C GLY A 54 2.91 -0.15 -1.73
N PRO A 55 3.09 0.16 -3.03
CA PRO A 55 3.79 1.37 -3.48
C PRO A 55 2.98 2.67 -3.30
N TYR A 56 1.65 2.60 -3.34
CA TYR A 56 0.76 3.74 -3.22
C TYR A 56 -0.65 3.29 -2.84
N ARG A 57 -1.47 4.26 -2.42
CA ARG A 57 -2.89 4.04 -2.14
C ARG A 57 -3.66 3.92 -3.45
N LEU A 58 -4.49 2.89 -3.54
CA LEU A 58 -5.44 2.69 -4.64
C LEU A 58 -6.77 2.29 -4.02
N ASP A 59 -7.76 3.18 -4.10
CA ASP A 59 -9.11 2.93 -3.60
C ASP A 59 -10.01 2.46 -4.74
N LYS A 60 -10.81 1.43 -4.46
CA LYS A 60 -11.80 0.85 -5.39
C LYS A 60 -13.23 0.90 -4.82
N GLY A 61 -13.43 1.61 -3.70
CA GLY A 61 -14.74 1.82 -3.07
C GLY A 61 -15.19 0.70 -2.11
N HIS A 62 -14.27 -0.18 -1.71
CA HIS A 62 -14.56 -1.33 -0.87
C HIS A 62 -14.33 -1.05 0.62
N LYS A 63 -14.94 -1.87 1.49
CA LYS A 63 -14.69 -1.81 2.93
C LYS A 63 -13.21 -2.01 3.23
N ILE A 64 -12.59 -1.05 3.92
CA ILE A 64 -11.17 -1.10 4.21
C ILE A 64 -10.89 -2.03 5.39
N HIS A 65 -10.14 -3.10 5.12
CA HIS A 65 -9.56 -3.97 6.14
C HIS A 65 -8.14 -3.51 6.45
N GLN A 66 -7.91 -3.04 7.67
CA GLN A 66 -6.62 -2.55 8.12
C GLN A 66 -5.87 -3.63 8.91
N ILE A 67 -4.60 -3.82 8.59
CA ILE A 67 -3.67 -4.51 9.49
C ILE A 67 -3.20 -3.53 10.58
N SER A 68 -2.62 -4.04 11.68
CA SER A 68 -2.12 -3.19 12.76
C SER A 68 -0.91 -2.36 12.31
N ASP A 69 -0.64 -1.25 13.00
CA ASP A 69 0.48 -0.38 12.62
C ASP A 69 1.84 -1.05 12.88
N GLU A 70 1.94 -1.95 13.86
CA GLU A 70 3.12 -2.79 14.08
C GLU A 70 3.37 -3.73 12.90
N GLU A 71 2.30 -4.25 12.29
CA GLU A 71 2.39 -5.10 11.10
C GLU A 71 2.82 -4.30 9.87
N LYS A 72 2.27 -3.08 9.68
CA LYS A 72 2.67 -2.19 8.58
C LYS A 72 4.15 -1.83 8.63
N LYS A 73 4.69 -1.62 9.84
CA LYS A 73 6.10 -1.28 10.07
C LYS A 73 7.04 -2.48 9.95
N ARG A 74 6.53 -3.72 9.96
CA ARG A 74 7.35 -4.93 9.81
C ARG A 74 7.61 -5.24 8.33
N ILE A 75 8.37 -4.36 7.68
CA ILE A 75 8.90 -4.52 6.32
C ILE A 75 10.39 -4.20 6.32
N SER A 76 11.15 -4.76 5.36
CA SER A 76 12.56 -4.40 5.21
C SER A 76 12.69 -2.97 4.67
N LYS A 77 13.83 -2.33 4.97
CA LYS A 77 14.12 -0.98 4.48
C LYS A 77 14.17 -0.93 2.96
N ASP A 78 14.71 -1.97 2.33
CA ASP A 78 14.80 -2.08 0.87
C ASP A 78 13.40 -2.09 0.23
N VAL A 79 12.46 -2.85 0.78
CA VAL A 79 11.07 -2.89 0.29
C VAL A 79 10.37 -1.55 0.49
N GLU A 80 10.63 -0.87 1.62
CA GLU A 80 10.10 0.47 1.88
C GLU A 80 10.64 1.50 0.86
N ASP A 81 11.94 1.43 0.55
CA ASP A 81 12.59 2.32 -0.41
C ASP A 81 12.13 2.06 -1.85
N GLU A 82 11.99 0.79 -2.24
CA GLU A 82 11.41 0.42 -3.53
C GLU A 82 9.96 0.90 -3.65
N ALA A 83 9.16 0.76 -2.58
CA ALA A 83 7.76 1.19 -2.59
C ALA A 83 7.67 2.70 -2.75
N ARG A 84 8.53 3.44 -2.04
CA ARG A 84 8.65 4.90 -2.15
C ARG A 84 9.10 5.32 -3.54
N ALA A 85 10.11 4.67 -4.12
CA ALA A 85 10.62 4.98 -5.44
C ALA A 85 9.55 4.75 -6.53
N MET A 86 8.82 3.63 -6.43
CA MET A 86 7.70 3.34 -7.33
C MET A 86 6.57 4.37 -7.17
N GLY A 87 6.17 4.69 -5.93
CA GLY A 87 5.18 5.72 -5.66
C GLY A 87 5.56 7.10 -6.24
N GLN A 88 6.83 7.50 -6.11
CA GLN A 88 7.33 8.74 -6.70
C GLN A 88 7.32 8.71 -8.24
N ARG A 89 7.67 7.58 -8.85
CA ARG A 89 7.59 7.42 -10.32
C ARG A 89 6.15 7.57 -10.80
N GLU A 90 5.20 6.85 -10.20
CA GLU A 90 3.79 6.90 -10.59
C GLU A 90 3.17 8.27 -10.33
N LEU A 91 3.54 8.94 -9.23
CA LEU A 91 3.12 10.33 -8.99
C LEU A 91 3.59 11.24 -10.12
N LYS A 92 4.85 11.17 -10.55
CA LYS A 92 5.37 11.99 -11.65
C LYS A 92 4.64 11.73 -12.97
N LEU A 93 4.33 10.46 -13.27
CA LEU A 93 3.52 10.10 -14.45
C LEU A 93 2.13 10.72 -14.33
N ARG A 94 1.47 10.57 -13.18
CA ARG A 94 0.14 11.12 -12.96
C ARG A 94 0.10 12.65 -13.07
N LEU A 95 1.10 13.34 -12.52
CA LEU A 95 1.26 14.79 -12.64
C LEU A 95 1.38 15.22 -14.12
N LYS A 96 2.19 14.50 -14.89
CA LYS A 96 2.32 14.74 -16.34
C LYS A 96 0.99 14.54 -17.07
N ASP A 97 0.25 13.47 -16.77
CA ASP A 97 -1.02 13.15 -17.42
C ASP A 97 -2.08 14.23 -17.19
N ILE A 98 -2.10 14.82 -16.00
CA ILE A 98 -3.02 15.91 -15.64
C ILE A 98 -2.44 17.30 -15.90
N GLN A 99 -1.32 17.38 -16.64
CA GLN A 99 -0.64 18.62 -17.02
C GLN A 99 -0.25 19.52 -15.82
N MET A 100 0.13 18.90 -14.70
CA MET A 100 0.52 19.60 -13.48
C MET A 100 2.02 19.47 -13.24
N SER A 101 2.69 20.59 -12.91
CA SER A 101 4.11 20.54 -12.55
C SER A 101 4.33 20.09 -11.10
N GLU A 102 5.55 19.69 -10.75
CA GLU A 102 5.91 19.41 -9.35
C GLU A 102 5.75 20.67 -8.47
N TYR A 103 5.97 21.87 -9.04
CA TYR A 103 5.74 23.14 -8.35
C TYR A 103 4.26 23.36 -8.04
N ASP A 104 3.38 23.17 -9.03
CA ASP A 104 1.93 23.31 -8.86
C ASP A 104 1.41 22.32 -7.82
N ASN A 105 1.88 21.07 -7.87
CA ASN A 105 1.53 20.05 -6.88
C ASN A 105 1.96 20.47 -5.46
N LYS A 106 3.17 21.02 -5.31
CA LYS A 106 3.66 21.53 -4.02
C LYS A 106 2.85 22.72 -3.52
N ALA A 107 2.52 23.67 -4.40
CA ALA A 107 1.66 24.81 -4.07
C ALA A 107 0.27 24.33 -3.62
N TYR A 108 -0.32 23.38 -4.34
CA TYR A 108 -1.61 22.78 -4.02
C TYR A 108 -1.61 22.13 -2.63
N HIS A 109 -0.59 21.34 -2.30
CA HIS A 109 -0.43 20.77 -0.96
C HIS A 109 -0.33 21.85 0.13
N SER A 110 0.43 22.92 -0.12
CA SER A 110 0.57 23.99 0.87
C SER A 110 -0.76 24.67 1.23
N TYR A 111 -1.73 24.72 0.32
CA TYR A 111 -3.07 25.25 0.60
C TYR A 111 -3.96 24.27 1.39
N LEU A 112 -3.78 22.96 1.19
CA LEU A 112 -4.59 21.94 1.86
C LEU A 112 -4.09 21.60 3.27
N ASP A 113 -2.79 21.76 3.51
CA ASP A 113 -2.14 21.44 4.79
C ASP A 113 -2.20 22.61 5.81
N CYS A 114 -2.95 23.68 5.49
CA CYS A 114 -3.21 24.85 6.33
C CYS A 114 -4.31 24.61 7.38
#